data_AF-A0A1X1BKX6-F1
#
_entry.id   AF-A0A1X1BKX6-F1
#
_cell.length_a   1.000
_cell.length_b   1.000
_cell.length_c   1.000
_cell.angle_alpha   90.00
_cell.angle_beta   90.00
_cell.angle_gamma   90.00
#
_symmetry.space_group_name_H-M   'P 1'
#
loop_
_entity.id
_entity.type
_entity.pdbx_description
1 polymer ?
#
loop_
_entity_poly.entity_id
_entity_poly.type
_entity_poly.pdbx_seq_one_letter_code
_entity_poly.pdbx_strand_id
1 'polypeptide(L)'
;MAGFKFSRLMVAFVAVASIVAGNVFCDDDAEESSLGRSKVLKLWQKGMNDKEIMEDIELGKERALQIIQRITDYTPTDKILTPYTLMFHHLDDSYADLPVDMLEELGRLNPGSITLGLALRLGMHLSSKLLSEFHDEKHDSPSDRYFRNRLRDTMTLYVVDALKTPTWIEF
;
A
#
# COMPACT_ATOMS: atom_id res chain seq x y z
N MET A 1 -30.62 -24.34 45.90
CA MET A 1 -29.61 -25.10 45.13
C MET A 1 -28.75 -24.09 44.38
N ALA A 2 -27.56 -23.80 44.89
CA ALA A 2 -26.64 -22.85 44.28
C ALA A 2 -25.76 -23.60 43.26
N GLY A 3 -25.71 -23.10 42.02
CA GLY A 3 -24.89 -23.64 40.93
C GLY A 3 -23.97 -22.56 40.39
N PHE A 4 -22.73 -22.55 40.86
CA PHE A 4 -21.62 -21.71 40.41
C PHE A 4 -20.98 -22.33 39.16
N LYS A 5 -20.66 -21.53 38.12
CA LYS A 5 -19.72 -21.91 37.05
C LYS A 5 -18.81 -20.73 36.69
N PHE A 6 -17.72 -20.58 37.44
CA PHE A 6 -16.54 -19.81 37.07
C PHE A 6 -15.67 -20.67 36.14
N SER A 7 -15.61 -20.38 34.84
CA SER A 7 -14.72 -21.13 33.92
C SER A 7 -13.86 -20.27 32.98
N ARG A 8 -13.72 -18.96 33.22
CA ARG A 8 -12.87 -18.09 32.37
C ARG A 8 -11.64 -17.50 33.06
N LEU A 9 -11.41 -17.81 34.34
CA LEU A 9 -10.26 -17.26 35.08
C LEU A 9 -9.06 -18.22 35.22
N MET A 10 -9.13 -19.44 34.68
CA MET A 10 -8.11 -20.48 34.92
C MET A 10 -6.97 -20.53 33.88
N VAL A 11 -7.07 -19.82 32.74
CA VAL A 11 -5.98 -19.85 31.74
C VAL A 11 -4.86 -18.85 32.07
N ALA A 12 -5.12 -17.83 32.88
CA ALA A 12 -4.09 -16.86 33.29
C ALA A 12 -3.15 -17.38 34.41
N PHE A 13 -3.52 -18.45 35.13
CA PHE A 13 -2.71 -18.96 36.24
C PHE A 13 -1.65 -19.99 35.85
N VAL A 14 -1.78 -20.64 34.68
CA VAL A 14 -0.80 -21.67 34.25
C VAL A 14 0.49 -21.03 33.71
N ALA A 15 0.44 -19.82 33.16
CA ALA A 15 1.64 -19.10 32.71
C ALA A 15 2.48 -18.51 33.86
N VAL A 16 1.90 -18.35 35.05
CA VAL A 16 2.60 -17.77 36.23
C VAL A 16 3.23 -18.86 37.10
N ALA A 17 2.73 -20.10 37.04
CA ALA A 17 3.26 -21.21 37.83
C ALA A 17 4.63 -21.72 37.36
N SER A 18 5.06 -21.42 36.14
CA SER A 18 6.41 -21.76 35.66
C SER A 18 7.51 -20.79 36.12
N ILE A 19 7.15 -19.67 36.77
CA ILE A 19 8.13 -18.64 37.19
C ILE A 19 8.50 -18.74 38.67
N VAL A 20 7.73 -19.46 39.51
CA VAL A 20 7.92 -19.44 40.98
C VAL A 20 8.66 -20.67 41.54
N ALA A 21 8.94 -21.70 40.73
CA ALA A 21 9.60 -22.94 41.19
C ALA A 21 11.08 -23.06 40.78
N GLY A 22 11.82 -21.95 40.73
CA GLY A 22 13.22 -21.96 40.30
C GLY A 22 14.07 -20.81 40.83
N ASN A 23 13.83 -20.33 42.06
CA ASN A 23 14.73 -19.39 42.73
C ASN A 23 15.15 -19.92 44.10
N VAL A 24 16.12 -20.83 44.09
CA VAL A 24 17.15 -20.90 45.12
C VAL A 24 18.44 -21.25 44.40
N PHE A 25 19.29 -20.26 44.13
CA PHE A 25 20.71 -20.24 44.49
C PHE A 25 21.39 -18.98 43.91
N CYS A 26 21.90 -18.18 44.85
CA CYS A 26 23.00 -17.24 44.77
C CYS A 26 22.90 -15.96 43.92
N ASP A 27 23.21 -14.86 44.62
CA ASP A 27 23.57 -13.54 44.13
C ASP A 27 24.54 -13.62 42.94
N ASP A 28 24.13 -13.05 41.80
CA ASP A 28 24.79 -11.93 41.11
C ASP A 28 23.96 -11.59 39.85
N ASP A 29 24.10 -10.35 39.37
CA ASP A 29 23.61 -9.84 38.07
C ASP A 29 22.14 -9.40 37.95
N ALA A 30 21.88 -8.17 38.43
CA ALA A 30 20.70 -7.37 38.13
C ALA A 30 20.61 -6.86 36.66
N GLU A 31 21.31 -7.45 35.69
CA GLU A 31 21.34 -6.97 34.29
C GLU A 31 20.44 -7.74 33.30
N GLU A 32 20.05 -9.00 33.55
CA GLU A 32 19.26 -9.79 32.57
C GLU A 32 17.78 -9.38 32.45
N SER A 33 17.21 -8.71 33.45
CA SER A 33 15.80 -8.29 33.51
C SER A 33 15.45 -7.16 32.53
N SER A 34 16.40 -6.26 32.26
CA SER A 34 16.18 -5.10 31.38
C SER A 34 16.23 -5.48 29.89
N LEU A 35 17.12 -6.43 29.54
CA LEU A 35 17.36 -6.87 28.18
C LEU A 35 16.16 -7.67 27.62
N GLY A 36 15.56 -8.53 28.45
CA GLY A 36 14.37 -9.31 28.10
C GLY A 36 13.15 -8.43 27.80
N ARG A 37 12.89 -7.41 28.64
CA ARG A 37 11.78 -6.46 28.44
C ARG A 37 11.97 -5.59 27.21
N SER A 38 13.19 -5.12 26.95
CA SER A 38 13.53 -4.34 25.75
C SER A 38 13.32 -5.14 24.46
N LYS A 39 13.69 -6.43 24.45
CA LYS A 39 13.51 -7.30 23.29
C LYS A 39 12.03 -7.61 23.01
N VAL A 40 11.23 -7.83 24.07
CA VAL A 40 9.78 -8.04 23.95
C VAL A 40 9.08 -6.78 23.42
N LEU A 41 9.42 -5.59 23.94
CA LEU A 41 8.90 -4.31 23.43
C LEU A 41 9.22 -4.09 21.95
N LYS A 42 10.46 -4.37 21.52
CA LYS A 42 10.86 -4.28 20.11
C LYS A 42 10.08 -5.26 19.21
N LEU A 43 9.82 -6.48 19.67
CA LEU A 43 9.04 -7.47 18.94
C LEU A 43 7.56 -7.09 18.86
N TRP A 44 6.99 -6.54 19.93
CA TRP A 44 5.62 -6.01 19.94
C TRP A 44 5.48 -4.80 19.03
N GLN A 45 6.40 -3.85 19.12
CA GLN A 45 6.40 -2.67 18.27
C GLN A 45 6.60 -3.04 16.80
N LYS A 46 7.46 -4.02 16.51
CA LYS A 46 7.61 -4.58 15.17
C LYS A 46 6.32 -5.25 14.69
N GLY A 47 5.71 -6.12 15.49
CA GLY A 47 4.46 -6.80 15.13
C GLY A 47 3.26 -5.86 14.97
N MET A 48 3.21 -4.76 15.73
CA MET A 48 2.20 -3.70 15.57
C MET A 48 2.45 -2.90 14.29
N ASN A 49 3.70 -2.51 14.01
CA ASN A 49 4.07 -1.87 12.75
C ASN A 49 3.72 -2.75 11.55
N ASP A 50 4.04 -4.04 11.63
CA ASP A 50 3.76 -4.99 10.54
C ASP A 50 2.24 -5.10 10.30
N LYS A 51 1.41 -5.05 11.35
CA LYS A 51 -0.06 -5.04 11.22
C LYS A 51 -0.60 -3.75 10.60
N GLU A 52 -0.10 -2.60 11.04
CA GLU A 52 -0.49 -1.29 10.52
C GLU A 52 -0.12 -1.14 9.04
N ILE A 53 1.11 -1.55 8.67
CA ILE A 53 1.56 -1.56 7.28
C ILE A 53 0.67 -2.46 6.42
N MET A 54 0.27 -3.63 6.93
CA MET A 54 -0.65 -4.52 6.19
C MET A 54 -2.04 -3.91 6.01
N GLU A 55 -2.57 -3.21 7.02
CA GLU A 55 -3.86 -2.49 6.90
C GLU A 55 -3.78 -1.36 5.87
N ASP A 56 -2.69 -0.57 5.88
CA ASP A 56 -2.41 0.45 4.88
C ASP A 56 -2.33 -0.14 3.46
N ILE A 57 -1.68 -1.29 3.29
CA ILE A 57 -1.55 -1.95 1.99
C ILE A 57 -2.90 -2.43 1.46
N GLU A 58 -3.75 -3.05 2.29
CA GLU A 58 -5.06 -3.52 1.84
C GLU A 58 -5.97 -2.34 1.45
N LEU A 59 -6.01 -1.27 2.27
CA LEU A 59 -6.71 -0.04 1.90
C LEU A 59 -6.12 0.60 0.63
N GLY A 60 -4.80 0.52 0.46
CA GLY A 60 -4.09 0.95 -0.74
C GLY A 60 -4.55 0.22 -2.00
N LYS A 61 -4.79 -1.09 -1.91
CA LYS A 61 -5.32 -1.91 -3.04
C LYS A 61 -6.74 -1.55 -3.37
N GLU A 62 -7.60 -1.38 -2.37
CA GLU A 62 -8.98 -0.92 -2.58
C GLU A 62 -9.01 0.43 -3.28
N ARG A 63 -8.17 1.37 -2.82
CA ARG A 63 -8.00 2.67 -3.46
C ARG A 63 -7.49 2.52 -4.87
N ALA A 64 -6.47 1.68 -5.11
CA ALA A 64 -5.92 1.42 -6.44
C ALA A 64 -7.00 1.01 -7.46
N LEU A 65 -7.94 0.15 -7.09
CA LEU A 65 -9.08 -0.21 -7.96
C LEU A 65 -9.96 1.02 -8.29
N GLN A 66 -10.23 1.88 -7.32
CA GLN A 66 -10.96 3.14 -7.56
C GLN A 66 -10.20 4.08 -8.50
N ILE A 67 -8.87 4.12 -8.41
CA ILE A 67 -8.01 4.87 -9.36
C ILE A 67 -8.23 4.36 -10.77
N ILE A 68 -8.14 3.04 -10.96
CA ILE A 68 -8.27 2.43 -12.28
C ILE A 68 -9.64 2.77 -12.85
N GLN A 69 -10.71 2.52 -12.10
CA GLN A 69 -12.07 2.86 -12.53
C GLN A 69 -12.19 4.33 -12.91
N ARG A 70 -11.64 5.23 -12.10
CA ARG A 70 -11.69 6.67 -12.36
C ARG A 70 -10.94 7.06 -13.64
N ILE A 71 -9.77 6.49 -13.89
CA ILE A 71 -8.99 6.74 -15.12
C ILE A 71 -9.76 6.23 -16.34
N THR A 72 -10.39 5.06 -16.21
CA THR A 72 -11.23 4.44 -17.24
C THR A 72 -12.48 5.27 -17.54
N ASP A 73 -13.10 5.90 -16.54
CA ASP A 73 -14.29 6.73 -16.73
C ASP A 73 -13.96 8.19 -17.11
N TYR A 74 -12.68 8.57 -17.08
CA TYR A 74 -12.28 9.96 -17.26
C TYR A 74 -12.50 10.45 -18.69
N THR A 75 -13.14 11.62 -18.81
CA THR A 75 -13.24 12.35 -20.06
C THR A 75 -12.38 13.62 -19.97
N PRO A 76 -11.26 13.71 -20.71
CA PRO A 76 -10.36 14.85 -20.62
C PRO A 76 -11.01 16.13 -21.17
N THR A 77 -10.76 17.24 -20.49
CA THR A 77 -11.15 18.57 -20.98
C THR A 77 -10.11 19.12 -21.97
N ASP A 78 -8.83 18.81 -21.77
CA ASP A 78 -7.77 19.19 -22.71
C ASP A 78 -7.81 18.32 -23.97
N LYS A 79 -7.92 18.97 -25.13
CA LYS A 79 -7.93 18.31 -26.45
C LYS A 79 -6.66 17.53 -26.75
N ILE A 80 -5.53 17.90 -26.13
CA ILE A 80 -4.26 17.17 -26.27
C ILE A 80 -4.36 15.77 -25.67
N LEU A 81 -5.24 15.59 -24.66
CA LEU A 81 -5.39 14.33 -23.93
C LEU A 81 -6.46 13.40 -24.52
N THR A 82 -7.41 13.93 -25.28
CA THR A 82 -8.50 13.16 -25.92
C THR A 82 -8.05 11.92 -26.71
N PRO A 83 -6.92 11.93 -27.46
CA PRO A 83 -6.48 10.74 -28.17
C PRO A 83 -6.16 9.52 -27.29
N TYR A 84 -5.89 9.74 -26.00
CA TYR A 84 -5.49 8.67 -25.07
C TYR A 84 -6.67 8.03 -24.32
N THR A 85 -7.86 8.61 -24.42
CA THR A 85 -9.07 8.09 -23.78
C THR A 85 -9.32 6.63 -24.13
N LEU A 86 -9.20 6.26 -25.41
CA LEU A 86 -9.40 4.87 -25.84
C LEU A 86 -8.37 3.90 -25.24
N MET A 87 -7.13 4.35 -25.02
CA MET A 87 -6.11 3.49 -24.40
C MET A 87 -6.46 3.20 -22.94
N PHE A 88 -6.89 4.24 -22.22
CA PHE A 88 -7.19 4.14 -20.79
C PHE A 88 -8.57 3.52 -20.50
N HIS A 89 -9.53 3.57 -21.43
CA HIS A 89 -10.83 2.91 -21.30
C HIS A 89 -10.76 1.38 -21.23
N HIS A 90 -9.61 0.79 -21.58
CA HIS A 90 -9.40 -0.66 -21.54
C HIS A 90 -8.63 -1.13 -20.31
N LEU A 91 -8.33 -0.24 -19.35
CA LEU A 91 -7.74 -0.67 -18.09
C LEU A 91 -8.73 -1.56 -17.33
N ASP A 92 -8.22 -2.66 -16.79
CA ASP A 92 -8.92 -3.58 -15.90
C ASP A 92 -8.22 -3.67 -14.54
N ASP A 93 -8.78 -4.47 -13.64
CA ASP A 93 -8.28 -4.66 -12.27
C ASP A 93 -6.83 -5.14 -12.21
N SER A 94 -6.29 -5.74 -13.28
CA SER A 94 -4.88 -6.18 -13.31
C SER A 94 -3.91 -5.01 -13.22
N TYR A 95 -4.33 -3.80 -13.58
CA TYR A 95 -3.54 -2.57 -13.46
C TYR A 95 -3.49 -2.00 -12.04
N ALA A 96 -4.31 -2.53 -11.11
CA ALA A 96 -4.24 -2.17 -9.69
C ALA A 96 -3.11 -2.89 -8.94
N ASP A 97 -2.39 -3.82 -9.59
CA ASP A 97 -1.17 -4.43 -9.05
C ASP A 97 0.00 -3.42 -9.08
N LEU A 98 0.03 -2.57 -8.05
CA LEU A 98 1.01 -1.50 -7.88
C LEU A 98 2.16 -1.94 -6.96
N PRO A 99 3.34 -1.30 -7.07
CA PRO A 99 4.42 -1.46 -6.10
C PRO A 99 3.95 -1.22 -4.66
N VAL A 100 4.46 -2.02 -3.72
CA VAL A 100 4.04 -2.02 -2.31
C VAL A 100 4.13 -0.64 -1.67
N ASP A 101 5.18 0.12 -1.98
CA ASP A 101 5.40 1.47 -1.46
C ASP A 101 4.36 2.47 -2.00
N MET A 102 3.84 2.28 -3.22
CA MET A 102 2.72 3.06 -3.73
C MET A 102 1.40 2.66 -3.04
N LEU A 103 1.17 1.37 -2.79
CA LEU A 103 -0.01 0.90 -2.07
C LEU A 103 -0.04 1.43 -0.63
N GLU A 104 1.10 1.39 0.08
CA GLU A 104 1.24 1.97 1.42
C GLU A 104 0.98 3.48 1.42
N GLU A 105 1.54 4.22 0.45
CA GLU A 105 1.29 5.67 0.32
C GLU A 105 -0.19 5.95 0.03
N LEU A 106 -0.83 5.14 -0.82
CA LEU A 106 -2.26 5.22 -1.11
C LEU A 106 -3.11 4.94 0.11
N GLY A 107 -2.80 3.94 0.94
CA GLY A 107 -3.51 3.63 2.17
C GLY A 107 -3.51 4.79 3.16
N ARG A 108 -2.39 5.50 3.25
CA ARG A 108 -2.20 6.63 4.17
C ARG A 108 -2.76 7.97 3.69
N LEU A 109 -3.29 8.06 2.48
CA LEU A 109 -3.83 9.31 1.98
C LEU A 109 -5.02 9.78 2.83
N ASN A 110 -4.99 11.06 3.19
CA ASN A 110 -6.17 11.76 3.67
C ASN A 110 -7.12 12.04 2.51
N PRO A 111 -8.43 12.07 2.75
CA PRO A 111 -9.37 12.37 1.68
C PRO A 111 -9.31 13.77 1.12
N GLY A 112 -9.92 13.92 -0.06
CA GLY A 112 -9.80 15.12 -0.88
C GLY A 112 -8.81 14.95 -2.02
N SER A 113 -7.51 14.93 -1.76
CA SER A 113 -6.52 15.06 -2.86
C SER A 113 -5.35 14.09 -2.79
N ILE A 114 -5.10 13.42 -3.91
CA ILE A 114 -3.81 12.77 -4.17
C ILE A 114 -2.69 13.82 -4.28
N THR A 115 -1.51 13.51 -3.77
CA THR A 115 -0.34 14.37 -3.97
C THR A 115 0.08 14.35 -5.44
N LEU A 116 0.62 15.46 -5.94
CA LEU A 116 1.15 15.48 -7.33
C LEU A 116 2.26 14.45 -7.53
N GLY A 117 3.10 14.23 -6.51
CA GLY A 117 4.18 13.23 -6.56
C GLY A 117 3.64 11.82 -6.78
N LEU A 118 2.65 11.41 -5.99
CA LEU A 118 2.03 10.09 -6.14
C LEU A 118 1.25 9.97 -7.46
N ALA A 119 0.53 11.01 -7.88
CA ALA A 119 -0.17 11.02 -9.16
C ALA A 119 0.79 10.85 -10.35
N LEU A 120 1.96 11.51 -10.33
CA LEU A 120 2.99 11.33 -11.35
C LEU A 120 3.57 9.92 -11.33
N ARG A 121 3.84 9.36 -10.14
CA ARG A 121 4.35 7.99 -10.00
C ARG A 121 3.38 6.95 -10.54
N LEU A 122 2.10 7.08 -10.20
CA LEU A 122 1.01 6.25 -10.74
C LEU A 122 0.91 6.40 -12.25
N GLY A 123 0.88 7.64 -12.76
CA GLY A 123 0.82 7.90 -14.19
C GLY A 123 1.99 7.29 -14.96
N MET A 124 3.22 7.43 -14.44
CA MET A 124 4.40 6.79 -15.03
C MET A 124 4.32 5.27 -15.01
N HIS A 125 3.88 4.69 -13.89
CA HIS A 125 3.75 3.24 -13.74
C HIS A 125 2.71 2.67 -14.73
N LEU A 126 1.49 3.20 -14.70
CA LEU A 126 0.40 2.76 -15.58
C LEU A 126 0.73 2.96 -17.05
N SER A 127 1.29 4.12 -17.41
CA SER A 127 1.68 4.39 -18.79
C SER A 127 2.77 3.46 -19.28
N SER A 128 3.74 3.12 -18.41
CA SER A 128 4.82 2.18 -18.78
C SER A 128 4.27 0.76 -18.95
N LYS A 129 3.39 0.32 -18.03
CA LYS A 129 2.74 -0.98 -18.11
C LYS A 129 1.92 -1.11 -19.40
N LEU A 130 1.07 -0.13 -19.68
CA LEU A 130 0.24 -0.12 -20.88
C LEU A 130 1.10 -0.11 -22.16
N LEU A 131 2.13 0.72 -22.23
CA LEU A 131 3.01 0.75 -23.42
C LEU A 131 3.78 -0.56 -23.63
N SER A 132 4.12 -1.29 -22.56
CA SER A 132 4.79 -2.58 -22.66
C SER A 132 3.92 -3.66 -23.31
N GLU A 133 2.60 -3.52 -23.29
CA GLU A 133 1.67 -4.43 -23.96
C GLU A 133 1.63 -4.23 -25.49
N PHE A 134 1.93 -3.01 -25.95
CA PHE A 134 1.84 -2.65 -27.37
C PHE A 134 3.19 -2.61 -28.09
N HIS A 135 4.31 -2.66 -27.37
CA HIS A 135 5.66 -2.51 -27.95
C HIS A 135 6.64 -3.60 -27.52
N ASP A 136 7.26 -4.25 -28.50
CA ASP A 136 8.43 -5.11 -28.27
C ASP A 136 9.71 -4.27 -28.24
N GLU A 137 10.36 -4.22 -27.07
CA GLU A 137 11.56 -3.41 -26.84
C GLU A 137 12.80 -3.86 -27.65
N LYS A 138 12.78 -5.05 -28.25
CA LYS A 138 13.97 -5.66 -28.88
C LYS A 138 14.56 -4.90 -30.07
N HIS A 139 13.80 -4.01 -30.70
CA HIS A 139 14.22 -3.37 -31.95
C HIS A 139 14.10 -1.84 -31.96
N ASP A 140 14.26 -1.22 -30.79
CA ASP A 140 14.05 0.21 -30.63
C ASP A 140 15.20 1.07 -31.17
N SER A 141 14.92 1.86 -32.21
CA SER A 141 15.83 2.92 -32.63
C SER A 141 15.86 4.06 -31.61
N PRO A 142 16.88 4.94 -31.62
CA PRO A 142 16.88 6.15 -30.80
C PRO A 142 15.63 7.02 -30.99
N SER A 143 15.11 7.10 -32.22
CA SER A 143 13.87 7.82 -32.54
C SER A 143 12.63 7.17 -31.90
N ASP A 144 12.54 5.84 -31.92
CA ASP A 144 11.41 5.11 -31.34
C ASP A 144 11.38 5.30 -29.82
N ARG A 145 12.56 5.24 -29.18
CA ARG A 145 12.69 5.53 -27.74
C ARG A 145 12.24 6.94 -27.40
N TYR A 146 12.63 7.93 -28.20
CA TYR A 146 12.19 9.31 -28.00
C TYR A 146 10.68 9.46 -28.11
N PHE A 147 10.09 8.87 -29.16
CA PHE A 147 8.64 8.89 -29.36
C PHE A 147 7.89 8.19 -28.22
N ARG A 148 8.36 7.01 -27.80
CA ARG A 148 7.78 6.25 -26.68
C ARG A 148 7.84 7.03 -25.37
N ASN A 149 8.98 7.66 -25.08
CA ASN A 149 9.11 8.50 -23.87
C ASN A 149 8.11 9.66 -23.92
N ARG A 150 7.98 10.33 -25.08
CA ARG A 150 7.02 11.42 -25.26
C ARG A 150 5.58 10.95 -25.09
N LEU A 151 5.26 9.77 -25.61
CA LEU A 151 3.97 9.12 -25.48
C LEU A 151 3.66 8.81 -24.01
N ARG A 152 4.60 8.17 -23.30
CA ARG A 152 4.49 7.88 -21.86
C ARG A 152 4.29 9.15 -21.03
N ASP A 153 5.02 10.21 -21.32
CA ASP A 153 4.91 11.47 -20.60
C ASP A 153 3.50 12.09 -20.79
N THR A 154 2.95 12.00 -22.00
CA THR A 154 1.60 12.52 -22.29
C THR A 154 0.51 11.66 -21.66
N MET A 155 0.66 10.34 -21.67
CA MET A 155 -0.22 9.42 -20.94
C MET A 155 -0.15 9.63 -19.42
N THR A 156 1.03 9.97 -18.89
CA THR A 156 1.20 10.34 -17.48
C THR A 156 0.39 11.60 -17.15
N LEU A 157 0.38 12.59 -18.05
CA LEU A 157 -0.45 13.78 -17.90
C LEU A 157 -1.95 13.45 -17.92
N TYR A 158 -2.39 12.52 -18.78
CA TYR A 158 -3.78 12.03 -18.78
C TYR A 158 -4.17 11.51 -17.40
N VAL A 159 -3.34 10.64 -16.81
CA VAL A 159 -3.60 10.09 -15.47
C VAL A 159 -3.63 11.21 -14.43
N VAL A 160 -2.63 12.09 -14.41
CA VAL A 160 -2.58 13.19 -13.44
C VAL A 160 -3.82 14.09 -13.53
N ASP A 161 -4.31 14.35 -14.74
CA ASP A 161 -5.51 15.15 -14.98
C ASP A 161 -6.78 14.44 -14.48
N ALA A 162 -6.91 13.14 -14.77
CA ALA A 162 -8.00 12.29 -14.28
C ALA A 162 -8.11 12.29 -12.75
N LEU A 163 -6.96 12.18 -12.05
CA LEU A 163 -6.93 12.07 -10.59
C LEU A 163 -7.10 13.41 -9.87
N LYS A 164 -7.02 14.55 -10.59
CA LYS A 164 -7.15 15.89 -9.99
C LYS A 164 -8.54 16.51 -10.15
N THR A 165 -9.38 16.00 -11.05
CA THR A 165 -10.58 16.73 -11.49
C THR A 165 -11.86 15.88 -11.45
N PRO A 166 -12.84 16.14 -10.56
CA PRO A 166 -12.77 16.82 -9.25
C PRO A 166 -12.38 15.86 -8.10
N THR A 167 -12.02 16.38 -6.90
CA THR A 167 -11.43 15.68 -5.73
C THR A 167 -11.77 14.18 -5.58
N TRP A 168 -10.74 13.34 -5.38
CA TRP A 168 -10.77 11.92 -5.75
C TRP A 168 -11.12 10.90 -4.65
N ILE A 169 -11.07 11.30 -3.38
CA ILE A 169 -11.53 10.45 -2.27
C ILE A 169 -12.71 11.16 -1.63
N GLU A 170 -13.90 10.66 -1.93
CA GLU A 170 -15.09 10.91 -1.13
C GLU A 170 -15.15 9.78 -0.07
N PHE A 171 -15.34 10.17 1.19
CA PHE A 171 -15.62 9.23 2.28
C PHE A 171 -17.08 8.78 2.22
#